data_AF-A0A1A2DG73-F1
#
_entry.id   AF-A0A1A2DG73-F1
#
_cell.length_a   1.000
_cell.length_b   1.000
_cell.length_c   1.000
_cell.angle_alpha   90.00
_cell.angle_beta   90.00
_cell.angle_gamma   90.00
#
_symmetry.space_group_name_H-M   'P 1'
#
loop_
_entity.id
_entity.type
_entity.pdbx_description
1 polymer ?
#
loop_
_entity_poly.entity_id
_entity_poly.type
_entity_poly.pdbx_seq_one_letter_code
_entity_poly.pdbx_strand_id
1 'polypeptide(L)'
;MQHLSQLPPELTKLLPPIADIGAPFNATDAVRDPTLPFRRLIRAGNRDTDWFVWYEHGGVGYFWQAVVARVAPGSEAKVLANAGTISDTLCRLTDGAFAGVVPPYPPGSWAASDF
;
A
#
# COMPACT_ATOMS: atom_id res chain seq x y z
N MET A 1 -9.91 6.52 13.36
CA MET A 1 -9.35 5.40 12.59
C MET A 1 -9.66 5.67 11.13
N GLN A 2 -8.72 5.48 10.21
CA GLN A 2 -8.92 5.79 8.80
C GLN A 2 -9.60 4.62 8.10
N HIS A 3 -10.55 4.91 7.20
CA HIS A 3 -11.28 3.95 6.40
C HIS A 3 -10.93 4.12 4.91
N LEU A 4 -11.04 3.04 4.15
CA LEU A 4 -10.82 3.04 2.69
C LEU A 4 -11.73 4.01 1.95
N SER A 5 -12.95 4.22 2.46
CA SER A 5 -13.91 5.19 1.91
C SER A 5 -13.43 6.65 1.97
N GLN A 6 -12.38 6.93 2.74
CA GLN A 6 -11.79 8.26 2.87
C GLN A 6 -10.64 8.50 1.89
N LEU A 7 -10.23 7.48 1.11
CA LEU A 7 -9.20 7.60 0.09
C LEU A 7 -9.80 8.06 -1.25
N PRO A 8 -9.01 8.76 -2.10
CA PRO A 8 -9.46 9.08 -3.45
C PRO A 8 -9.90 7.82 -4.22
N PRO A 9 -11.03 7.83 -4.95
CA PRO A 9 -11.48 6.68 -5.71
C PRO A 9 -10.47 6.19 -6.76
N GLU A 10 -9.67 7.10 -7.31
CA GLU A 10 -8.59 6.78 -8.25
C GLU A 10 -7.50 5.95 -7.58
N LEU A 11 -7.22 6.22 -6.31
CA LEU A 11 -6.25 5.48 -5.51
C LEU A 11 -6.80 4.11 -5.10
N THR A 12 -8.08 4.02 -4.73
CA THR A 12 -8.67 2.73 -4.35
C THR A 12 -8.81 1.78 -5.56
N LYS A 13 -9.04 2.31 -6.77
CA LYS A 13 -9.06 1.52 -8.02
C LYS A 13 -7.70 0.90 -8.38
N LEU A 14 -6.60 1.51 -7.95
CA LEU A 14 -5.26 0.97 -8.15
C LEU A 14 -5.01 -0.29 -7.30
N LEU A 15 -5.64 -0.36 -6.14
CA LEU A 15 -5.38 -1.37 -5.13
C LEU A 15 -6.34 -2.58 -5.30
N PRO A 16 -5.84 -3.81 -5.15
CA PRO A 16 -6.69 -4.98 -4.99
C PRO A 16 -7.56 -4.85 -3.74
N PRO A 17 -8.54 -5.75 -3.55
CA PRO A 17 -9.35 -5.77 -2.34
C PRO A 17 -8.48 -5.70 -1.08
N ILE A 18 -8.83 -4.75 -0.22
CA ILE A 18 -8.13 -4.39 1.01
C ILE A 18 -9.17 -4.20 2.11
N ALA A 19 -8.85 -4.67 3.31
CA ALA A 19 -9.66 -4.48 4.51
C ALA A 19 -9.35 -3.14 5.18
N ASP A 20 -10.35 -2.57 5.87
CA ASP A 20 -10.15 -1.43 6.76
C ASP A 20 -9.21 -1.76 7.92
N ILE A 21 -8.66 -0.72 8.56
CA ILE A 21 -7.79 -0.87 9.75
C ILE A 21 -8.53 -1.67 10.82
N GLY A 22 -7.91 -2.76 11.29
CA GLY A 22 -8.45 -3.63 12.34
C GLY A 22 -9.52 -4.63 11.87
N ALA A 23 -10.00 -4.55 10.63
CA ALA A 23 -10.94 -5.54 10.11
C ALA A 23 -10.26 -6.91 9.86
N PRO A 24 -11.02 -8.01 9.79
CA PRO A 24 -10.49 -9.32 9.40
C PRO A 24 -9.95 -9.29 7.97
N PHE A 25 -8.87 -10.04 7.73
CA PHE A 25 -8.27 -10.21 6.41
C PHE A 25 -7.54 -11.55 6.36
N ASN A 26 -7.19 -11.99 5.15
CA ASN A 26 -6.43 -13.20 4.92
C ASN A 26 -4.93 -12.95 5.15
N ALA A 27 -4.49 -13.14 6.39
CA ALA A 27 -3.10 -12.93 6.80
C ALA A 27 -2.14 -14.06 6.39
N THR A 28 -2.65 -15.27 6.12
CA THR A 28 -1.85 -16.48 5.84
C THR A 28 -2.58 -17.41 4.88
N ASP A 29 -1.87 -18.20 4.09
CA ASP A 29 -2.44 -19.24 3.22
C ASP A 29 -3.30 -20.31 3.93
N ALA A 30 -3.27 -20.40 5.27
CA ALA A 30 -4.14 -21.24 6.07
C ALA A 30 -5.56 -20.68 6.32
N VAL A 31 -5.82 -19.41 6.02
CA VAL A 31 -7.16 -18.80 6.16
C VAL A 31 -8.06 -19.28 5.03
N ARG A 32 -9.17 -19.93 5.39
CA ARG A 32 -10.07 -20.60 4.45
C ARG A 32 -11.28 -19.79 4.01
N ASP A 33 -11.52 -18.63 4.62
CA ASP A 33 -12.63 -17.76 4.22
C ASP A 33 -12.27 -17.03 2.90
N PRO A 34 -12.94 -17.36 1.78
CA PRO A 34 -12.59 -16.80 0.47
C PRO A 34 -13.09 -15.35 0.31
N THR A 35 -13.88 -14.84 1.24
CA THR A 35 -14.42 -13.47 1.19
C THR A 35 -13.45 -12.44 1.76
N LEU A 36 -12.44 -12.88 2.51
CA LEU A 36 -11.47 -12.00 3.13
C LEU A 36 -10.41 -11.53 2.13
N PRO A 37 -10.13 -10.22 2.05
CA PRO A 37 -9.05 -9.70 1.23
C PRO A 37 -7.67 -10.13 1.78
N PHE A 38 -6.66 -10.21 0.93
CA PHE A 38 -5.27 -10.51 1.36
C PHE A 38 -4.51 -9.29 1.91
N ARG A 39 -5.16 -8.12 1.93
CA ARG A 39 -4.54 -6.86 2.35
C ARG A 39 -5.33 -6.24 3.48
N ARG A 40 -4.64 -5.55 4.39
CA ARG A 40 -5.29 -4.70 5.41
C ARG A 40 -4.61 -3.36 5.51
N LEU A 41 -5.40 -2.29 5.45
CA LEU A 41 -4.93 -0.93 5.59
C LEU A 41 -4.24 -0.74 6.95
N ILE A 42 -3.09 -0.09 6.94
CA ILE A 42 -2.38 0.36 8.14
C ILE A 42 -2.53 1.87 8.29
N ARG A 43 -2.23 2.59 7.21
CA ARG A 43 -2.22 4.06 7.17
C ARG A 43 -2.23 4.54 5.73
N ALA A 44 -2.86 5.67 5.48
CA ALA A 44 -2.70 6.42 4.26
C ALA A 44 -2.66 7.92 4.55
N GLY A 45 -2.07 8.67 3.65
CA GLY A 45 -1.98 10.12 3.73
C GLY A 45 -1.44 10.71 2.45
N ASN A 46 -1.29 12.02 2.41
CA ASN A 46 -0.85 12.70 1.20
C ASN A 46 0.02 13.92 1.48
N ARG A 47 0.78 14.30 0.46
CA ARG A 47 1.39 15.61 0.29
C ARG A 47 0.98 16.12 -1.08
N ASP A 48 0.17 17.17 -1.11
CA ASP A 48 -0.47 17.67 -2.33
C ASP A 48 -1.24 16.54 -3.04
N THR A 49 -0.87 16.24 -4.29
CA THR A 49 -1.46 15.18 -5.11
C THR A 49 -0.75 13.84 -4.96
N ASP A 50 0.35 13.76 -4.22
CA ASP A 50 1.07 12.50 -3.99
C ASP A 50 0.53 11.84 -2.72
N TRP A 51 -0.11 10.68 -2.90
CA TRP A 51 -0.68 9.86 -1.83
C TRP A 51 0.21 8.68 -1.52
N PHE A 52 0.24 8.27 -0.25
CA PHE A 52 0.78 6.99 0.17
C PHE A 52 -0.30 6.12 0.81
N VAL A 53 -0.18 4.81 0.62
CA VAL A 53 -0.96 3.78 1.31
C VAL A 53 0.01 2.72 1.83
N TRP A 54 -0.08 2.43 3.12
CA TRP A 54 0.59 1.32 3.76
C TRP A 54 -0.41 0.24 4.10
N TYR A 55 -0.06 -1.00 3.80
CA TYR A 55 -0.89 -2.15 4.14
C TYR A 55 -0.06 -3.37 4.53
N GLU A 56 -0.71 -4.24 5.30
CA GLU A 56 -0.27 -5.62 5.49
C GLU A 56 -0.64 -6.40 4.24
N HIS A 57 0.26 -7.28 3.77
CA HIS A 57 -0.01 -8.24 2.72
C HIS A 57 0.17 -9.65 3.29
N GLY A 58 -0.89 -10.46 3.28
CA GLY A 58 -0.87 -11.85 3.72
C GLY A 58 -0.84 -12.86 2.56
N GLY A 59 -1.11 -14.13 2.87
CA GLY A 59 -1.05 -15.24 1.93
C GLY A 59 0.12 -16.18 2.24
N VAL A 60 0.83 -16.66 1.22
CA VAL A 60 2.01 -17.55 1.43
C VAL A 60 3.11 -16.85 2.22
N GLY A 61 3.22 -15.53 2.09
CA GLY A 61 4.08 -14.68 2.90
C GLY A 61 3.28 -13.60 3.63
N TYR A 62 3.87 -13.08 4.70
CA TYR A 62 3.36 -11.90 5.40
C TYR A 62 4.42 -10.80 5.39
N PHE A 63 4.07 -9.63 4.86
CA PHE A 63 4.95 -8.48 4.79
C PHE A 63 4.14 -7.17 4.78
N TRP A 64 4.85 -6.05 4.85
CA TRP A 64 4.27 -4.72 4.72
C TRP A 64 4.57 -4.14 3.34
N GLN A 65 3.65 -3.37 2.79
CA GLN A 65 3.82 -2.74 1.49
C GLN A 65 3.48 -1.27 1.57
N ALA A 66 4.29 -0.45 0.88
CA ALA A 66 4.02 0.96 0.66
C ALA A 66 3.81 1.21 -0.84
N VAL A 67 2.64 1.75 -1.17
CA VAL A 67 2.32 2.27 -2.49
C VAL A 67 2.27 3.77 -2.39
N VAL A 68 3.04 4.46 -3.23
CA VAL A 68 2.99 5.91 -3.39
C VAL A 68 2.54 6.20 -4.81
N ALA A 69 1.48 7.00 -4.96
CA ALA A 69 0.90 7.32 -6.25
C ALA A 69 0.50 8.79 -6.33
N ARG A 70 0.69 9.39 -7.51
CA ARG A 70 0.15 10.70 -7.84
C ARG A 70 -1.29 10.56 -8.27
N VAL A 71 -2.18 11.28 -7.60
CA VAL A 71 -3.61 11.32 -7.86
C VAL A 71 -4.00 12.75 -8.23
N ALA A 72 -4.36 12.96 -9.50
CA ALA A 72 -4.94 14.20 -9.97
C ALA A 72 -6.45 14.00 -10.21
N PRO A 73 -7.32 14.96 -9.86
CA PRO A 73 -8.76 14.84 -10.07
C PRO A 73 -9.10 14.47 -11.52
N GLY A 74 -9.89 13.40 -11.69
CA GLY A 74 -10.34 12.95 -13.02
C GLY A 74 -9.26 12.30 -13.89
N SER A 75 -8.07 12.03 -13.35
CA SER A 75 -6.99 11.32 -14.05
C SER A 75 -6.73 9.95 -13.42
N GLU A 76 -6.14 9.04 -14.19
CA GLU A 76 -5.66 7.76 -13.64
C GLU A 76 -4.53 8.01 -12.63
N ALA A 77 -4.55 7.26 -11.51
CA ALA A 77 -3.50 7.34 -10.51
C ALA A 77 -2.18 6.81 -11.08
N LYS A 78 -1.11 7.62 -10.97
CA LYS A 78 0.22 7.24 -11.45
C LYS A 78 1.07 6.73 -10.28
N VAL A 79 1.48 5.48 -10.34
CA VAL A 79 2.40 4.88 -9.35
C VAL A 79 3.76 5.59 -9.42
N LEU A 80 4.24 6.06 -8.27
CA LEU A 80 5.56 6.64 -8.08
C LEU A 80 6.51 5.64 -7.41
N ALA A 81 5.98 4.85 -6.47
CA ALA A 81 6.71 3.78 -5.79
C ALA A 81 5.75 2.65 -5.42
N ASN A 82 6.22 1.42 -5.50
CA ASN A 82 5.54 0.23 -5.02
C ASN A 82 6.58 -0.75 -4.50
N ALA A 83 6.64 -0.92 -3.18
CA ALA A 83 7.64 -1.79 -2.58
C ALA A 83 7.17 -2.46 -1.28
N GLY A 84 7.55 -3.73 -1.16
CA GLY A 84 7.35 -4.56 0.02
C GLY A 84 8.55 -4.48 0.98
N THR A 85 8.32 -4.78 2.26
CA THR A 85 9.34 -4.84 3.30
C THR A 85 8.91 -5.77 4.44
N ILE A 86 9.88 -6.39 5.10
CA ILE A 86 9.71 -7.10 6.39
C ILE A 86 10.34 -6.33 7.56
N SER A 87 10.75 -5.07 7.31
CA SER A 87 11.40 -4.18 8.28
C SER A 87 10.60 -2.89 8.47
N ASP A 88 11.09 -2.02 9.34
CA ASP A 88 10.61 -0.67 9.64
C ASP A 88 10.81 0.40 8.54
N THR A 89 10.93 0.00 7.27
CA THR A 89 11.36 0.91 6.18
C THR A 89 10.22 1.68 5.50
N LEU A 90 8.95 1.51 5.90
CA LEU A 90 7.79 2.14 5.27
C LEU A 90 7.89 3.67 5.23
N CYS A 91 8.35 4.29 6.32
CA CYS A 91 8.58 5.75 6.37
C CYS A 91 9.65 6.17 5.36
N ARG A 92 10.84 5.55 5.42
CA ARG A 92 11.97 5.89 4.55
C ARG A 92 11.64 5.71 3.07
N LEU A 93 10.90 4.66 2.73
CA LEU A 93 10.41 4.42 1.37
C LEU A 93 9.48 5.55 0.92
N THR A 94 8.51 5.91 1.77
CA THR A 94 7.52 6.96 1.46
C THR A 94 8.17 8.32 1.29
N ASP A 95 9.06 8.69 2.23
CA ASP A 95 9.82 9.94 2.16
C ASP A 95 10.70 9.98 0.90
N GLY A 96 11.32 8.84 0.56
CA GLY A 96 12.11 8.70 -0.67
C GLY A 96 11.28 8.87 -1.94
N ALA A 97 10.06 8.32 -1.98
CA ALA A 97 9.12 8.51 -3.10
C ALA A 97 8.71 9.96 -3.24
N PHE A 98 8.38 10.62 -2.13
CA PHE A 98 8.07 12.05 -2.12
C PHE A 98 9.27 12.92 -2.51
N ALA A 99 10.50 12.52 -2.21
CA ALA A 99 11.69 13.22 -2.66
C ALA A 99 12.11 12.88 -4.11
N GLY A 100 11.43 11.93 -4.77
CA GLY A 100 11.79 11.49 -6.12
C GLY A 100 13.10 10.71 -6.19
N VAL A 101 13.54 10.11 -5.07
CA VAL A 101 14.83 9.41 -4.95
C VAL A 101 14.71 7.89 -4.96
N VAL A 102 13.48 7.35 -5.01
CA VAL A 102 13.26 5.92 -5.24
C VAL A 102 12.77 5.68 -6.66
N PRO A 103 13.25 4.63 -7.33
CA PRO A 103 14.36 3.75 -6.93
C PRO A 103 15.74 4.45 -6.94
N PRO A 104 16.74 3.96 -6.17
CA PRO A 104 16.80 2.67 -5.47
C PRO A 104 15.99 2.63 -4.16
N TYR A 105 15.37 1.49 -3.88
CA TYR A 105 14.63 1.27 -2.62
C TYR A 105 15.58 1.06 -1.43
N PRO A 106 15.18 1.44 -0.20
CA PRO A 106 16.02 1.29 0.98
C PRO A 106 16.35 -0.19 1.26
N PRO A 107 17.51 -0.50 1.87
CA PRO A 107 17.84 -1.87 2.28
C PRO A 107 16.74 -2.50 3.12
N GLY A 108 16.43 -3.77 2.84
CA GLY A 108 15.32 -4.49 3.49
C GLY A 108 13.96 -4.32 2.80
N SER A 109 13.90 -3.59 1.68
CA SER A 109 12.71 -3.50 0.83
C SER A 109 13.00 -3.93 -0.61
N TRP A 110 11.96 -4.30 -1.34
CA TRP A 110 12.04 -4.77 -2.72
C TRP A 110 10.93 -4.16 -3.57
N ALA A 111 11.20 -3.97 -4.86
CA ALA A 111 10.20 -3.54 -5.83
C ALA A 111 9.11 -4.60 -5.96
N ALA A 112 7.84 -4.18 -5.91
CA ALA A 112 6.71 -5.01 -6.28
C ALA A 112 6.22 -4.58 -7.67
N SER A 113 6.11 -5.55 -8.58
CA SER A 113 5.59 -5.33 -9.94
C SER A 113 4.06 -5.31 -9.99
N ASP A 114 3.43 -5.89 -8.98
CA ASP A 114 2.01 -6.06 -8.80
C ASP A 114 1.56 -5.49 -7.45
N PHE A 115 0.26 -5.35 -7.30
CA PHE A 115 -0.37 -4.88 -6.08
C PHE A 115 -0.90 -6.03 -5.26
#